data_AF-A0A2S4PQK8-F1
#
_entry.id   AF-A0A2S4PQK8-F1
#
_cell.length_a   1.000
_cell.length_b   1.000
_cell.length_c   1.000
_cell.angle_alpha   90.00
_cell.angle_beta   90.00
_cell.angle_gamma   90.00
#
_symmetry.space_group_name_H-M   'P 1'
#
loop_
_entity.id
_entity.type
_entity.pdbx_description
1 polymer ?
#
loop_
_entity_poly.entity_id
_entity_poly.type
_entity_poly.pdbx_seq_one_letter_code
_entity_poly.pdbx_strand_id
1 'polypeptide(L)'
;MASFPNIYTHRKVAETAAKSCEICCKPSTSVLLASGHKDFFYVCTIHLKDKKFCKPLTSNVTVATQKKREMDDEIARLKKEYEEKKSVKKGQESESSDLKETDKKKSR
;
A
#
# COMPACT_ATOMS: atom_id res chain seq x y z
N MET A 1 -29.09 20.37 9.90
CA MET A 1 -27.65 20.44 9.53
C MET A 1 -26.98 19.17 10.02
N ALA A 2 -26.43 18.35 9.12
CA ALA A 2 -25.71 17.15 9.53
C ALA A 2 -24.41 17.56 10.24
N SER A 3 -24.20 17.04 11.46
CA SER A 3 -22.97 17.28 12.22
C SER A 3 -21.77 16.74 11.44
N PHE A 4 -20.69 17.52 11.38
CA PHE A 4 -19.45 17.06 10.81
C PHE A 4 -18.91 15.88 11.64
N PRO A 5 -18.66 14.70 11.04
CA PRO A 5 -18.08 13.60 11.78
C PRO A 5 -16.64 13.97 12.14
N ASN A 6 -16.38 14.15 13.45
CA ASN A 6 -15.06 14.44 14.02
C ASN A 6 -14.13 13.21 13.89
N ILE A 7 -13.81 12.86 12.64
CA ILE A 7 -13.02 11.71 12.25
C ILE A 7 -11.90 12.22 11.34
N TYR A 8 -10.67 12.02 11.81
CA TYR A 8 -9.48 12.52 11.15
C TYR A 8 -8.51 11.37 10.84
N THR A 9 -7.91 11.42 9.66
CA THR A 9 -6.87 10.51 9.21
C THR A 9 -5.51 11.14 9.42
N HIS A 10 -4.64 10.46 10.16
CA HIS A 10 -3.25 10.90 10.34
C HIS A 10 -2.42 10.59 9.10
N ARG A 11 -1.81 11.62 8.50
CA ARG A 11 -0.79 11.51 7.46
C ARG A 11 0.48 12.23 7.88
N LYS A 12 1.60 11.83 7.29
CA LYS A 12 2.88 12.54 7.42
C LYS A 12 3.21 13.22 6.11
N VAL A 13 3.63 14.48 6.19
CA VAL A 13 4.13 15.26 5.05
C VAL A 13 5.66 15.27 5.04
N ALA A 14 6.26 15.65 3.91
CA ALA A 14 7.69 15.89 3.81
C ALA A 14 8.13 17.02 4.77
N GLU A 15 9.38 16.99 5.19
CA GLU A 15 9.94 18.00 6.11
C GLU A 15 9.95 19.40 5.50
N THR A 16 10.13 19.51 4.19
CA THR A 16 10.02 20.77 3.42
C THR A 16 8.61 21.38 3.45
N ALA A 17 7.58 20.58 3.74
CA ALA A 17 6.19 21.01 3.85
C ALA A 17 5.69 21.01 5.31
N ALA A 18 6.62 20.97 6.27
CA ALA A 18 6.29 21.08 7.69
C ALA A 18 5.64 22.43 7.99
N LYS A 19 4.60 22.41 8.81
CA LYS A 19 3.95 23.63 9.32
C LYS A 19 3.93 23.62 10.85
N SER A 20 3.67 24.78 11.44
CA SER A 20 3.54 24.93 12.88
C SER A 20 2.40 24.07 13.44
N CYS A 21 2.64 23.43 14.57
CA CYS A 21 1.61 22.74 15.33
C CYS A 21 0.62 23.76 15.90
N GLU A 22 -0.69 23.47 15.81
CA GLU A 22 -1.73 24.39 16.29
C GLU A 22 -1.73 24.62 17.82
N ILE A 23 -1.04 23.76 18.56
CA ILE A 23 -1.06 23.76 20.03
C ILE A 23 0.16 24.46 20.63
N CYS A 24 1.34 24.27 20.02
CA CYS A 24 2.60 24.82 20.55
C CYS A 24 3.43 25.58 19.51
N CYS A 25 2.91 25.75 18.30
CA CYS A 25 3.54 26.43 17.18
C CYS A 25 4.90 25.85 16.72
N LYS A 26 5.36 24.74 17.32
CA LYS A 26 6.59 24.04 16.88
C LYS A 26 6.38 23.38 15.53
N PRO A 27 7.41 23.31 14.67
CA PRO A 27 7.30 22.67 13.37
C PRO A 27 6.88 21.21 13.51
N SER A 28 5.93 20.79 12.67
CA SER A 28 5.42 19.43 12.64
C SER A 28 5.18 18.95 11.21
N THR A 29 5.52 17.69 10.98
CA THR A 29 5.23 16.95 9.74
C THR A 29 3.96 16.10 9.84
N SER A 30 3.26 16.13 10.98
CA SER A 30 2.07 15.32 11.22
C SER A 30 0.81 16.14 10.97
N VAL A 31 -0.01 15.66 10.03
CA VAL A 31 -1.27 16.31 9.63
C VAL A 31 -2.46 15.38 9.89
N LEU A 32 -3.50 15.91 10.51
CA LEU A 32 -4.80 15.26 10.70
C LEU A 32 -5.76 15.78 9.65
N LEU A 33 -6.22 14.92 8.73
CA LEU A 33 -7.13 15.30 7.65
C LEU A 33 -8.53 14.78 7.91
N ALA A 34 -9.49 15.68 7.81
CA ALA A 34 -10.90 15.34 8.00
C ALA A 34 -11.48 14.61 6.78
N SER A 35 -12.56 13.84 6.99
CA SER A 35 -13.23 13.13 5.90
C SER A 35 -13.75 14.12 4.84
N GLY A 36 -13.35 13.88 3.58
CA GLY A 36 -13.69 14.76 2.46
C GLY A 36 -12.85 16.04 2.38
N HIS A 37 -11.67 16.07 2.99
CA HIS A 37 -10.64 17.12 2.81
C HIS A 37 -11.09 18.56 3.12
N LYS A 38 -12.19 18.72 3.86
CA LYS A 38 -12.75 20.04 4.21
C LYS A 38 -11.96 20.75 5.31
N ASP A 39 -11.20 20.01 6.11
CA ASP A 39 -10.50 20.53 7.27
C ASP A 39 -9.20 19.74 7.53
N PHE A 40 -8.16 20.41 8.01
CA PHE A 40 -6.86 19.83 8.30
C PHE A 40 -6.12 20.57 9.41
N PHE A 41 -5.42 19.82 10.27
CA PHE A 41 -4.64 20.38 11.37
C PHE A 41 -3.23 19.82 11.40
N TYR A 42 -2.25 20.66 11.76
CA TYR A 42 -0.90 20.23 12.05
C TYR A 42 -0.74 20.02 13.55
N VAL A 43 -0.30 18.82 13.94
CA VAL A 43 -0.19 18.43 15.35
C VAL A 43 1.12 17.69 15.57
N CYS A 44 1.97 18.19 16.45
CA CYS A 44 3.21 17.50 16.77
C CYS A 44 2.95 16.20 17.54
N THR A 45 3.92 15.27 17.46
CA THR A 45 3.80 13.93 18.06
C THR A 45 3.64 13.95 19.58
N ILE A 46 4.08 15.03 20.24
CA ILE A 46 3.91 15.22 21.69
C ILE A 46 2.43 15.46 22.01
N HIS A 47 1.77 16.38 21.30
CA HIS A 47 0.35 16.68 21.51
C HIS A 47 -0.59 15.63 20.91
N LEU A 48 -0.16 14.91 19.88
CA LEU A 48 -0.93 13.78 19.34
C LEU A 48 -1.09 12.65 20.36
N LYS A 49 -0.16 12.51 21.31
CA LYS A 49 -0.22 11.52 22.40
C LYS A 49 -1.07 11.97 23.59
N ASP A 50 -1.60 13.19 23.58
CA ASP A 50 -2.47 13.67 24.65
C ASP A 50 -3.81 12.91 24.61
N LYS A 51 -4.12 12.24 25.73
CA LYS A 51 -5.34 11.45 25.94
C LYS A 51 -6.62 12.27 25.81
N LYS A 52 -6.54 13.57 26.08
CA LYS A 52 -7.69 14.50 25.98
C LYS A 52 -7.84 15.10 24.59
N PHE A 53 -6.81 15.02 23.74
CA PHE A 53 -6.82 15.64 22.41
C PHE A 53 -7.43 14.72 21.35
N CYS A 54 -6.85 13.54 21.15
CA CYS A 54 -7.29 12.59 20.12
C CYS A 54 -7.42 11.19 20.70
N LYS A 55 -8.51 10.50 20.36
CA LYS A 55 -8.65 9.07 20.64
C LYS A 55 -8.47 8.28 19.34
N PRO A 56 -7.60 7.26 19.31
CA PRO A 56 -7.51 6.38 18.15
C PRO A 56 -8.86 5.71 17.96
N LEU A 57 -9.44 5.82 16.76
CA LEU A 57 -10.73 5.23 16.40
C LEU A 57 -10.65 3.70 16.23
N THR A 58 -9.58 3.04 16.65
CA THR A 58 -9.24 1.67 16.26
C THR A 58 -10.28 0.64 16.67
N SER A 59 -11.06 0.21 15.67
CA SER A 59 -11.35 -1.21 15.42
C SER A 59 -10.93 -1.68 14.01
N ASN A 60 -10.40 -0.82 13.13
CA ASN A 60 -10.20 -1.17 11.70
C ASN A 60 -8.77 -1.00 11.14
N VAL A 61 -7.76 -0.73 11.98
CA VAL A 61 -6.36 -0.68 11.51
C VAL A 61 -5.76 -2.09 11.35
N THR A 62 -6.32 -3.08 12.02
CA THR A 62 -5.96 -4.49 11.80
C THR A 62 -6.46 -4.97 10.43
N VAL A 63 -7.70 -4.68 10.04
CA VAL A 63 -8.25 -5.13 8.74
C VAL A 63 -7.62 -4.47 7.53
N ALA A 64 -7.25 -3.18 7.56
CA ALA A 64 -6.60 -2.56 6.40
C ALA A 64 -5.15 -3.05 6.22
N THR A 65 -4.48 -3.38 7.32
CA THR A 65 -3.10 -3.91 7.31
C THR A 65 -3.08 -5.41 7.02
N GLN A 66 -4.05 -6.18 7.52
CA GLN A 66 -4.28 -7.58 7.14
C GLN A 66 -4.68 -7.70 5.69
N LYS A 67 -5.66 -6.91 5.20
CA LYS A 67 -6.07 -6.96 3.79
C LYS A 67 -4.95 -6.60 2.82
N LYS A 68 -4.05 -5.68 3.18
CA LYS A 68 -2.87 -5.40 2.35
C LYS A 68 -1.87 -6.56 2.37
N ARG A 69 -1.59 -7.16 3.52
CA ARG A 69 -0.73 -8.35 3.62
C ARG A 69 -1.31 -9.55 2.85
N GLU A 70 -2.61 -9.81 3.00
CA GLU A 70 -3.32 -10.88 2.29
C GLU A 70 -3.34 -10.66 0.77
N MET A 71 -3.53 -9.41 0.31
CA MET A 71 -3.44 -9.07 -1.11
C MET A 71 -2.02 -9.23 -1.65
N ASP A 72 -1.01 -8.80 -0.90
CA ASP A 72 0.40 -8.93 -1.32
C ASP A 72 0.82 -10.41 -1.41
N ASP A 73 0.35 -11.26 -0.48
CA ASP A 73 0.60 -12.71 -0.50
C ASP A 73 -0.09 -13.40 -1.69
N GLU A 74 -1.32 -13.00 -2.03
CA GLU A 74 -2.05 -13.55 -3.18
C GLU A 74 -1.39 -13.14 -4.51
N ILE A 75 -0.94 -11.90 -4.62
CA ILE A 75 -0.20 -11.41 -5.79
C ILE A 75 1.12 -12.18 -5.96
N ALA A 76 1.81 -12.52 -4.87
CA ALA A 76 3.04 -13.30 -4.92
C ALA A 76 2.79 -14.75 -5.41
N ARG A 77 1.73 -15.41 -4.94
CA ARG A 77 1.36 -16.76 -5.40
C ARG A 77 0.99 -16.78 -6.88
N LEU A 78 0.15 -15.84 -7.32
CA LEU A 78 -0.27 -15.75 -8.72
C LEU A 78 0.90 -15.46 -9.66
N LYS A 79 1.86 -14.62 -9.26
CA LYS A 79 3.08 -14.38 -10.05
C LYS A 79 3.93 -15.64 -10.19
N LYS A 80 4.10 -16.41 -9.11
CA LYS A 80 4.86 -17.67 -9.14
C LYS A 80 4.23 -18.70 -10.09
N GLU A 81 2.91 -18.91 -9.98
CA GLU A 81 2.20 -19.81 -10.89
C GLU A 81 2.27 -19.37 -12.35
N TYR A 82 2.20 -18.07 -12.61
CA TYR A 82 2.28 -17.53 -13.97
C TYR A 82 3.67 -17.71 -14.58
N GLU A 83 4.73 -17.54 -13.79
CA GLU A 83 6.11 -17.76 -14.22
C GLU A 83 6.41 -19.25 -14.48
N GLU A 84 5.91 -20.16 -13.64
CA GLU A 84 6.05 -21.61 -13.86
C GLU A 84 5.27 -22.09 -15.10
N LYS A 85 4.04 -21.61 -15.30
CA LYS A 85 3.27 -21.93 -16.52
C LYS A 85 3.94 -21.35 -17.78
N LYS A 86 4.59 -20.19 -17.68
CA LYS A 86 5.32 -19.57 -18.78
C LYS A 86 6.62 -20.31 -19.10
N SER A 87 7.36 -20.77 -18.10
CA SER A 87 8.59 -21.53 -18.32
C SER A 87 8.32 -22.92 -18.90
N VAL A 88 7.25 -23.60 -18.44
CA VAL A 88 6.81 -24.88 -19.01
C VAL A 88 6.37 -24.71 -20.47
N LYS A 89 5.58 -23.70 -20.80
CA LYS A 89 5.19 -23.42 -22.19
C LYS A 89 6.40 -23.11 -23.07
N LYS A 90 7.35 -22.30 -22.57
CA LYS A 90 8.55 -21.95 -23.32
C LYS A 90 9.47 -23.17 -23.52
N GLY A 91 9.58 -24.06 -22.52
CA GLY A 91 10.30 -25.32 -22.60
C GLY A 91 9.68 -26.29 -23.62
N GLN A 92 8.35 -26.44 -23.60
CA GLN A 92 7.61 -27.27 -24.55
C GLN A 92 7.70 -26.73 -25.99
N GLU A 93 7.67 -25.41 -26.19
CA GLU A 93 7.90 -24.82 -27.52
C GLU A 93 9.34 -25.10 -28.00
N SER A 94 10.36 -24.94 -27.15
CA SER A 94 11.75 -25.23 -27.53
C SER A 94 12.02 -26.70 -27.83
N GLU A 95 11.48 -27.63 -27.02
CA GLU A 95 11.63 -29.07 -27.29
C GLU A 95 10.89 -29.49 -28.57
N SER A 96 9.72 -28.91 -28.84
CA SER A 96 8.97 -29.20 -30.07
C SER A 96 9.63 -28.66 -31.34
N SER A 97 10.42 -27.57 -31.24
CA SER A 97 11.22 -27.03 -32.35
C SER A 97 12.48 -27.86 -32.62
N ASP A 98 13.19 -28.31 -31.58
CA ASP A 98 14.38 -29.16 -31.72
C ASP A 98 14.04 -30.54 -32.31
N LEU A 99 12.90 -31.13 -31.92
CA LEU A 99 12.42 -32.39 -32.49
C LEU A 99 12.03 -32.27 -33.98
N LYS A 100 11.51 -31.11 -34.43
CA LYS A 100 11.21 -30.85 -35.84
C LYS A 100 12.45 -30.57 -36.69
N GLU A 101 13.51 -30.01 -36.12
CA GLU A 101 14.77 -29.76 -36.85
C GLU A 101 15.59 -31.04 -37.04
N THR A 102 15.63 -31.91 -36.03
CA THR A 102 16.35 -33.19 -36.08
C THR A 102 15.74 -34.18 -37.09
N ASP A 103 14.41 -34.18 -37.24
CA ASP A 103 13.71 -35.04 -38.22
C ASP A 103 13.97 -34.60 -39.68
N LYS A 104 14.08 -33.28 -39.93
CA LYS A 104 14.36 -32.72 -41.26
C LYS A 104 15.83 -32.90 -41.72
N LYS A 105 16.76 -33.12 -40.79
CA LYS A 105 18.17 -33.45 -41.11
C LYS A 105 18.40 -34.93 -41.41
N LYS A 106 17.49 -35.82 -40.98
CA LYS A 106 17.60 -37.28 -41.21
C LYS A 106 17.02 -37.72 -42.57
N SER A 107 16.29 -36.83 -43.26
CA SER A 107 15.67 -37.08 -44.57
C SER A 107 16.43 -36.47 -45.76
N ARG A 108 17.72 -36.14 -45.62
CA ARG A 108 18.56 -35.56 -46.69
C ARG A 108 19.83 -36.35 -46.89
#